data_AF-A0A1H5JHS4-F1
#
_entry.id   AF-A0A1H5JHS4-F1
#
_cell.length_a   1.000
_cell.length_b   1.000
_cell.length_c   1.000
_cell.angle_alpha   90.00
_cell.angle_beta   90.00
_cell.angle_gamma   90.00
#
_symmetry.space_group_name_H-M   'P 1'
#
loop_
_entity.id
_entity.type
_entity.pdbx_description
1 polymer ?
#
loop_
_entity_poly.entity_id
_entity_poly.type
_entity_poly.pdbx_seq_one_letter_code
_entity_poly.pdbx_strand_id
1 'polypeptide(L)'
;MADEPVSQVAPAAPTAVSSPLSSQAPAPSASPAPAPAAASPPTPSSPDGTTSQQVDRPEGIPDSYWDPEAKALKVDPAALAKDLKERDELKTFKAAEDVRRGSLPQKADDYKLELPSDFKPPAGVDYKLDAANPALGQLKAVAHKHGLTQDAVTEILGLYAGNEVGTQAAIASARNAEIAKLGPTAPARVDAVTNWLAGIDSSADKGDAKALAGMLVTARHVEAFERIINKLTSQGTASFSQSHRVAPDDKSIPGFENMSFAQKRFAQDQAAARRTG
;
A
#
# COMPACT_ATOMS: atom_id res chain seq x y z
N MET A 1 -16.92 18.67 53.05
CA MET A 1 -16.89 20.09 52.64
C MET A 1 -15.94 20.16 51.45
N ALA A 2 -16.35 20.29 50.20
CA ALA A 2 -17.61 20.62 49.53
C ALA A 2 -17.77 19.62 48.35
N ASP A 3 -18.96 19.04 48.11
CA ASP A 3 -20.10 19.60 47.37
C ASP A 3 -19.83 19.66 45.84
N GLU A 4 -20.31 18.61 45.15
CA GLU A 4 -21.04 18.51 43.86
C GLU A 4 -20.87 19.57 42.72
N PRO A 5 -21.27 19.32 41.43
CA PRO A 5 -22.21 18.30 40.97
C PRO A 5 -21.91 17.56 39.65
N VAL A 6 -22.69 16.48 39.53
CA VAL A 6 -23.14 15.73 38.36
C VAL A 6 -23.64 16.64 37.21
N SER A 7 -23.45 16.23 35.95
CA SER A 7 -24.29 16.68 34.83
C SER A 7 -24.79 15.52 33.97
N GLN A 8 -26.11 15.48 33.91
CA GLN A 8 -27.06 14.62 33.22
C GLN A 8 -27.10 14.88 31.70
N VAL A 9 -27.29 13.82 30.88
CA VAL A 9 -28.50 13.45 30.10
C VAL A 9 -28.68 14.15 28.74
N ALA A 10 -28.97 13.31 27.73
CA ALA A 10 -29.43 13.54 26.34
C ALA A 10 -30.69 14.46 26.23
N PRO A 11 -31.39 14.72 25.08
CA PRO A 11 -31.41 14.07 23.76
C PRO A 11 -31.66 14.99 22.53
N ALA A 12 -32.03 14.36 21.39
CA ALA A 12 -32.92 14.83 20.31
C ALA A 12 -32.33 15.47 19.03
N ALA A 13 -32.54 14.75 17.91
CA ALA A 13 -32.80 15.30 16.57
C ALA A 13 -34.13 16.11 16.56
N PRO A 14 -34.45 17.02 15.59
CA PRO A 14 -34.86 16.60 14.24
C PRO A 14 -34.68 17.62 13.07
N THR A 15 -34.89 17.12 11.84
CA THR A 15 -35.51 17.74 10.63
C THR A 15 -35.00 19.06 9.99
N ALA A 16 -34.67 18.99 8.70
CA ALA A 16 -35.18 19.84 7.59
C ALA A 16 -34.71 19.22 6.24
N VAL A 17 -35.52 18.50 5.45
CA VAL A 17 -36.52 18.90 4.42
C VAL A 17 -36.13 20.06 3.47
N SER A 18 -36.44 19.84 2.18
CA SER A 18 -36.51 20.77 1.02
C SER A 18 -35.25 20.86 0.15
N SER A 19 -35.26 20.87 -1.18
CA SER A 19 -36.21 20.53 -2.28
C SER A 19 -35.50 20.95 -3.60
N PRO A 20 -36.05 20.66 -4.79
CA PRO A 20 -35.31 20.49 -6.04
C PRO A 20 -35.26 21.73 -6.95
N LEU A 21 -34.18 21.87 -7.72
CA LEU A 21 -34.04 22.76 -8.88
C LEU A 21 -32.85 22.22 -9.70
N SER A 22 -32.75 22.25 -11.02
CA SER A 22 -33.63 22.58 -12.13
C SER A 22 -32.85 22.20 -13.39
N SER A 23 -33.55 21.65 -14.37
CA SER A 23 -33.07 21.56 -15.76
C SER A 23 -32.60 22.93 -16.27
N GLN A 24 -31.46 22.98 -16.95
CA GLN A 24 -31.29 23.92 -18.06
C GLN A 24 -30.21 23.44 -19.03
N ALA A 25 -30.68 23.08 -20.22
CA ALA A 25 -29.88 22.97 -21.44
C ALA A 25 -29.63 24.37 -22.01
N PRO A 26 -28.42 24.68 -22.50
CA PRO A 26 -28.21 25.77 -23.43
C PRO A 26 -28.32 25.27 -24.88
N ALA A 27 -29.12 25.98 -25.66
CA ALA A 27 -29.34 25.84 -27.09
C ALA A 27 -28.15 26.40 -27.92
N PRO A 28 -28.17 26.29 -29.26
CA PRO A 28 -27.00 26.43 -30.13
C PRO A 28 -26.62 27.90 -30.38
N SER A 29 -25.32 28.21 -30.40
CA SER A 29 -24.83 29.51 -30.79
C SER A 29 -24.71 29.65 -32.32
N ALA A 30 -25.11 30.83 -32.76
CA ALA A 30 -25.52 31.20 -34.10
C ALA A 30 -24.37 31.48 -35.08
N SER A 31 -24.71 31.37 -36.37
CA SER A 31 -24.00 31.95 -37.51
C SER A 31 -23.78 33.46 -37.38
N PRO A 32 -22.64 33.98 -37.84
CA PRO A 32 -22.52 35.35 -38.31
C PRO A 32 -22.77 35.46 -39.83
N ALA A 33 -23.57 36.47 -40.21
CA ALA A 33 -23.86 36.92 -41.58
C ALA A 33 -22.99 38.17 -41.94
N PRO A 34 -23.08 38.80 -43.14
CA PRO A 34 -21.94 39.02 -44.05
C PRO A 34 -21.54 40.50 -44.28
N ALA A 35 -20.33 40.74 -44.84
CA ALA A 35 -19.95 41.82 -45.78
C ALA A 35 -18.41 41.95 -45.91
N PRO A 36 -17.82 42.62 -46.94
CA PRO A 36 -18.32 42.98 -48.27
C PRO A 36 -17.43 42.47 -49.44
N ALA A 37 -17.94 42.62 -50.66
CA ALA A 37 -17.27 42.31 -51.92
C ALA A 37 -16.03 43.19 -52.19
N ALA A 38 -14.94 42.58 -52.66
CA ALA A 38 -13.87 43.26 -53.37
C ALA A 38 -13.17 42.32 -54.39
N ALA A 39 -13.32 42.70 -55.66
CA ALA A 39 -12.43 42.49 -56.81
C ALA A 39 -11.84 41.10 -57.11
N SER A 40 -12.26 40.55 -58.26
CA SER A 40 -11.67 39.40 -58.95
C SER A 40 -10.16 39.60 -59.26
N PRO A 41 -9.29 38.63 -58.92
CA PRO A 41 -8.00 38.48 -59.59
C PRO A 41 -8.17 37.72 -60.93
N PRO A 42 -7.32 37.98 -61.92
CA PRO A 42 -7.51 37.53 -63.30
C PRO A 42 -7.38 36.01 -63.47
N THR A 43 -8.16 35.50 -64.41
CA THR A 43 -8.05 34.16 -64.99
C THR A 43 -6.61 33.89 -65.46
N PRO A 44 -5.92 32.86 -64.96
CA PRO A 44 -4.69 32.42 -65.60
C PRO A 44 -5.06 31.77 -66.93
N SER A 45 -4.62 32.42 -68.01
CA SER A 45 -4.65 31.91 -69.38
C SER A 45 -4.03 30.52 -69.43
N SER A 46 -4.76 29.56 -70.01
CA SER A 46 -4.20 28.30 -70.49
C SER A 46 -3.04 28.61 -71.45
N PRO A 47 -1.83 28.07 -71.23
CA PRO A 47 -0.90 27.90 -72.32
C PRO A 47 -1.30 26.63 -73.07
N ASP A 48 -1.93 26.80 -74.24
CA ASP A 48 -1.80 25.82 -75.32
C ASP A 48 -0.31 25.75 -75.68
N GLY A 49 0.30 24.62 -75.33
CA GLY A 49 1.72 24.37 -75.51
C GLY A 49 1.95 22.87 -75.53
N THR A 50 1.73 22.28 -76.69
CA THR A 50 2.13 20.90 -77.02
C THR A 50 3.62 20.71 -76.75
N THR A 51 3.95 20.02 -75.66
CA THR A 51 5.16 19.21 -75.54
C THR A 51 4.80 17.92 -74.83
N SER A 52 4.93 16.81 -75.54
CA SER A 52 4.83 15.44 -75.02
C SER A 52 5.85 15.25 -73.90
N GLN A 53 5.44 15.47 -72.65
CA GLN A 53 6.22 15.09 -71.48
C GLN A 53 6.09 13.57 -71.32
N GLN A 54 7.18 12.89 -71.61
CA GLN A 54 7.41 11.53 -71.17
C GLN A 54 7.14 11.49 -69.66
N VAL A 55 6.12 10.74 -69.23
CA VAL A 55 5.76 10.58 -67.82
C VAL A 55 6.89 9.81 -67.13
N ASP A 56 7.93 10.53 -66.73
CA ASP A 56 9.01 9.99 -65.90
C ASP A 56 8.49 9.82 -64.48
N ARG A 57 8.91 8.71 -63.85
CA ARG A 57 8.45 8.29 -62.52
C ARG A 57 8.63 9.40 -61.48
N PRO A 58 7.58 9.76 -60.71
CA PRO A 58 7.71 10.70 -59.61
C PRO A 58 8.72 10.23 -58.56
N GLU A 59 9.64 11.11 -58.15
CA GLU A 59 10.63 10.81 -57.10
C GLU A 59 9.91 10.46 -55.78
N GLY A 60 10.22 9.27 -55.24
CA GLY A 60 9.68 8.78 -53.95
C GLY A 60 8.80 7.53 -54.03
N ILE A 61 8.40 7.07 -55.23
CA ILE A 61 7.66 5.81 -55.39
C ILE A 61 8.67 4.66 -55.54
N PRO A 62 8.66 3.60 -54.72
CA PRO A 62 9.56 2.44 -54.88
C PRO A 62 9.34 1.71 -56.22
N ASP A 63 10.40 1.11 -56.79
CA ASP A 63 10.36 0.43 -58.12
C ASP A 63 9.30 -0.68 -58.19
N SER A 64 8.98 -1.27 -57.04
CA SER A 64 7.95 -2.30 -56.91
C SER A 64 6.53 -1.83 -57.25
N TYR A 65 6.26 -0.52 -57.19
CA TYR A 65 4.92 0.05 -57.39
C TYR A 65 4.80 0.89 -58.67
N TRP A 66 5.82 0.90 -59.53
CA TRP A 66 5.80 1.61 -60.81
C TRP A 66 5.77 0.62 -61.98
N ASP A 67 4.87 0.84 -62.95
CA ASP A 67 4.86 0.12 -64.21
C ASP A 67 5.59 0.93 -65.29
N PRO A 68 6.80 0.52 -65.72
CA PRO A 68 7.53 1.22 -66.78
C PRO A 68 6.84 1.13 -68.15
N GLU A 69 6.00 0.11 -68.39
CA GLU A 69 5.29 -0.08 -69.68
C GLU A 69 4.00 0.73 -69.74
N ALA A 70 3.23 0.74 -68.65
CA ALA A 70 1.98 1.50 -68.56
C ALA A 70 2.19 2.98 -68.17
N LYS A 71 3.43 3.37 -67.80
CA LYS A 71 3.75 4.70 -67.23
C LYS A 71 2.80 5.11 -66.10
N ALA A 72 2.39 4.14 -65.28
CA ALA A 72 1.39 4.28 -64.23
C ALA A 72 1.80 3.48 -62.99
N LEU A 73 1.22 3.80 -61.82
CA LEU A 73 1.45 2.97 -60.64
C LEU A 73 0.82 1.58 -60.82
N LYS A 74 1.57 0.54 -60.42
CA LYS A 74 1.03 -0.77 -60.07
C LYS A 74 0.30 -0.65 -58.73
N VAL A 75 -0.89 -0.07 -58.77
CA VAL A 75 -1.83 -0.14 -57.65
C VAL A 75 -2.68 -1.37 -57.88
N ASP A 76 -2.35 -2.48 -57.19
CA ASP A 76 -3.35 -3.54 -57.03
C ASP A 76 -4.44 -2.98 -56.09
N PRO A 77 -5.68 -2.76 -56.59
CA PRO A 77 -6.75 -2.21 -55.76
C PRO A 77 -7.07 -3.11 -54.57
N ALA A 78 -6.83 -4.42 -54.65
CA ALA A 78 -7.04 -5.34 -53.54
C ALA A 78 -5.96 -5.18 -52.46
N ALA A 79 -4.69 -5.03 -52.86
CA ALA A 79 -3.59 -4.77 -51.93
C ALA A 79 -3.71 -3.40 -51.25
N LEU A 80 -4.11 -2.36 -52.01
CA LEU A 80 -4.36 -1.02 -51.46
C LEU A 80 -5.53 -1.04 -50.46
N ALA A 81 -6.62 -1.73 -50.79
CA ALA A 81 -7.76 -1.87 -49.87
C ALA A 81 -7.38 -2.60 -48.58
N LYS A 82 -6.47 -3.58 -48.65
CA LYS A 82 -5.95 -4.28 -47.46
C LYS A 82 -5.08 -3.37 -46.60
N ASP A 83 -4.13 -2.65 -47.20
CA ASP A 83 -3.27 -1.69 -46.48
C ASP A 83 -4.08 -0.56 -45.82
N LEU A 84 -5.10 -0.04 -46.52
CA LEU A 84 -6.00 0.96 -45.96
C LEU A 84 -6.77 0.42 -44.74
N LYS A 85 -7.26 -0.84 -44.80
CA LYS A 85 -7.88 -1.49 -43.64
C LYS A 85 -6.92 -1.67 -42.48
N GLU A 86 -5.71 -2.19 -42.73
CA GLU A 86 -4.69 -2.36 -41.69
C GLU A 86 -4.30 -1.01 -41.05
N ARG A 87 -4.21 0.07 -41.84
CA ARG A 87 -3.97 1.42 -41.32
C ARG A 87 -5.13 1.95 -40.49
N ASP A 88 -6.37 1.68 -40.87
CA ASP A 88 -7.54 2.11 -40.10
C ASP A 88 -7.69 1.31 -38.80
N GLU A 89 -7.34 0.02 -38.80
CA GLU A 89 -7.21 -0.80 -37.59
C GLU A 89 -6.12 -0.25 -36.66
N LEU A 90 -4.94 0.11 -37.19
CA LEU A 90 -3.87 0.74 -36.42
C LEU A 90 -4.27 2.09 -35.83
N LYS A 91 -4.99 2.94 -36.59
CA LYS A 91 -5.51 4.22 -36.08
C LYS A 91 -6.54 3.98 -34.97
N THR A 92 -7.41 3.00 -35.14
CA THR A 92 -8.43 2.63 -34.15
C THR A 92 -7.78 2.14 -32.87
N PHE A 93 -6.78 1.26 -33.00
CA PHE A 93 -5.97 0.79 -31.87
C PHE A 93 -5.26 1.95 -31.16
N LYS A 94 -4.63 2.85 -31.92
CA LYS A 94 -3.94 4.02 -31.35
C LYS A 94 -4.92 4.97 -30.65
N ALA A 95 -6.09 5.22 -31.23
CA ALA A 95 -7.12 6.03 -30.60
C ALA A 95 -7.63 5.39 -29.31
N ALA A 96 -7.84 4.08 -29.29
CA ALA A 96 -8.22 3.36 -28.08
C ALA A 96 -7.12 3.44 -27.00
N GLU A 97 -5.86 3.33 -27.39
CA GLU A 97 -4.72 3.42 -26.46
C GLU A 97 -4.49 4.85 -25.95
N ASP A 98 -4.73 5.87 -26.78
CA ASP A 98 -4.67 7.27 -26.38
C ASP A 98 -5.81 7.62 -25.41
N VAL A 99 -7.02 7.09 -25.63
CA VAL A 99 -8.14 7.20 -24.67
C VAL A 99 -7.80 6.49 -23.37
N ARG A 100 -7.21 5.29 -23.44
CA ARG A 100 -6.75 4.53 -22.26
C ARG A 100 -5.68 5.31 -21.50
N ARG A 101 -4.68 5.88 -22.18
CA ARG A 101 -3.66 6.72 -21.55
C ARG A 101 -4.24 8.00 -20.94
N GLY A 102 -5.28 8.56 -21.56
CA GLY A 102 -5.98 9.73 -21.05
C GLY A 102 -6.81 9.44 -19.80
N SER A 103 -7.28 8.20 -19.60
CA SER A 103 -8.04 7.79 -18.41
C SER A 103 -7.18 7.27 -17.26
N LEU A 104 -5.87 7.07 -17.49
CA LEU A 104 -4.93 6.67 -16.45
C LEU A 104 -4.65 7.81 -15.47
N PRO A 105 -4.47 7.51 -14.17
CA PRO A 105 -3.98 8.49 -13.21
C PRO A 105 -2.61 9.06 -13.64
N GLN A 106 -2.47 10.38 -13.64
CA GLN A 106 -1.25 11.04 -14.13
C GLN A 106 -0.06 10.86 -13.19
N LYS A 107 -0.32 10.65 -11.91
CA LYS A 107 0.70 10.39 -10.88
C LYS A 107 0.37 9.10 -10.13
N ALA A 108 1.42 8.48 -9.57
CA ALA A 108 1.26 7.30 -8.71
C ALA A 108 0.35 7.59 -7.50
N ASP A 109 0.38 8.80 -6.95
CA ASP A 109 -0.42 9.16 -5.79
C ASP A 109 -1.94 9.24 -6.07
N ASP A 110 -2.31 9.51 -7.33
CA ASP A 110 -3.71 9.70 -7.76
C ASP A 110 -4.51 8.38 -7.78
N TYR A 111 -3.84 7.23 -7.66
CA TYR A 111 -4.50 5.94 -7.51
C TYR A 111 -5.21 5.85 -6.15
N LYS A 112 -6.50 5.52 -6.19
CA LYS A 112 -7.30 5.31 -4.97
C LYS A 112 -7.02 3.93 -4.38
N LEU A 113 -6.79 3.88 -3.08
CA LEU A 113 -6.61 2.65 -2.32
C LEU A 113 -7.94 2.26 -1.68
N GLU A 114 -8.85 1.76 -2.50
CA GLU A 114 -10.18 1.33 -2.06
C GLU A 114 -10.32 -0.17 -2.32
N LEU A 115 -10.81 -0.91 -1.33
CA LEU A 115 -11.13 -2.32 -1.55
C LEU A 115 -12.34 -2.43 -2.50
N PRO A 116 -12.42 -3.52 -3.28
CA PRO A 116 -13.61 -3.82 -4.06
C PRO A 116 -14.85 -3.86 -3.16
N SER A 117 -15.96 -3.27 -3.62
CA SER A 117 -17.25 -3.31 -2.90
C SER A 117 -17.75 -4.73 -2.63
N ASP A 118 -17.33 -5.69 -3.45
CA ASP A 118 -17.69 -7.10 -3.34
C ASP A 118 -16.81 -7.89 -2.37
N PHE A 119 -15.77 -7.27 -1.80
CA PHE A 119 -14.87 -7.93 -0.86
C PHE A 119 -15.62 -8.29 0.43
N LYS A 120 -15.86 -9.59 0.63
CA LYS A 120 -16.40 -10.14 1.87
C LYS A 120 -15.26 -10.79 2.66
N PRO A 121 -14.77 -10.18 3.75
CA PRO A 121 -13.83 -10.87 4.61
C PRO A 121 -14.49 -12.12 5.21
N PRO A 122 -13.75 -13.24 5.34
CA PRO A 122 -14.14 -14.40 6.13
C PRO A 122 -14.69 -14.03 7.51
N ALA A 123 -15.68 -14.78 7.98
CA ALA A 123 -16.38 -14.50 9.22
C ALA A 123 -15.42 -14.34 10.42
N GLY A 124 -15.53 -13.23 11.14
CA GLY A 124 -14.78 -12.95 12.36
C GLY A 124 -13.46 -12.18 12.18
N VAL A 125 -13.14 -11.70 10.97
CA VAL A 125 -11.97 -10.83 10.73
C VAL A 125 -12.41 -9.47 10.18
N ASP A 126 -12.27 -8.41 10.98
CA ASP A 126 -12.42 -7.03 10.51
C ASP A 126 -11.15 -6.61 9.77
N TYR A 127 -11.20 -6.61 8.44
CA TYR A 127 -10.09 -6.13 7.62
C TYR A 127 -10.21 -4.62 7.36
N LYS A 128 -9.18 -3.87 7.77
CA LYS A 128 -9.00 -2.46 7.41
C LYS A 128 -7.69 -2.34 6.65
N LEU A 129 -7.76 -1.71 5.48
CA LEU A 129 -6.56 -1.41 4.71
C LEU A 129 -5.71 -0.40 5.49
N ASP A 130 -4.48 -0.80 5.82
CA ASP A 130 -3.53 0.12 6.42
C ASP A 130 -2.88 0.99 5.35
N ALA A 131 -3.30 2.26 5.27
CA ALA A 131 -2.75 3.23 4.34
C ALA A 131 -1.26 3.51 4.55
N ALA A 132 -0.70 3.18 5.73
CA ALA A 132 0.73 3.33 6.02
C ALA A 132 1.57 2.13 5.53
N ASN A 133 0.94 1.07 4.99
CA ASN A 133 1.67 -0.10 4.53
C ASN A 133 2.55 0.24 3.32
N PRO A 134 3.89 0.04 3.39
CA PRO A 134 4.81 0.39 2.31
C PRO A 134 4.52 -0.36 1.01
N ALA A 135 3.89 -1.54 1.08
CA ALA A 135 3.49 -2.31 -0.10
C ALA A 135 2.46 -1.55 -0.96
N LEU A 136 1.62 -0.70 -0.36
CA LEU A 136 0.64 0.09 -1.10
C LEU A 136 1.28 1.25 -1.87
N GLY A 137 2.33 1.86 -1.30
CA GLY A 137 3.15 2.84 -2.01
C GLY A 137 3.88 2.22 -3.21
N GLN A 138 4.40 1.00 -3.04
CA GLN A 138 5.02 0.24 -4.14
C GLN A 138 3.99 -0.14 -5.20
N LEU A 139 2.78 -0.58 -4.80
CA LEU A 139 1.70 -0.91 -5.73
C LEU A 139 1.34 0.30 -6.60
N LYS A 140 1.20 1.49 -6.00
CA LYS A 140 0.96 2.74 -6.75
C LYS A 140 2.08 3.05 -7.75
N ALA A 141 3.33 2.90 -7.34
CA ALA A 141 4.48 3.13 -8.22
C ALA A 141 4.54 2.13 -9.38
N VAL A 142 4.29 0.84 -9.11
CA VAL A 142 4.21 -0.21 -10.13
C VAL A 142 3.02 0.03 -11.06
N ALA A 143 1.86 0.41 -10.51
CA ALA A 143 0.67 0.72 -11.29
C ALA A 143 0.92 1.86 -12.28
N HIS A 144 1.51 2.95 -11.82
CA HIS A 144 1.88 4.07 -12.69
C HIS A 144 2.93 3.67 -13.73
N LYS A 145 3.99 2.97 -13.32
CA LYS A 145 5.07 2.51 -14.20
C LYS A 145 4.57 1.60 -15.34
N HIS A 146 3.60 0.73 -15.04
CA HIS A 146 3.04 -0.22 -16.00
C HIS A 146 1.75 0.27 -16.65
N GLY A 147 1.28 1.48 -16.32
CA GLY A 147 0.04 2.04 -16.84
C GLY A 147 -1.18 1.18 -16.52
N LEU A 148 -1.25 0.62 -15.31
CA LEU A 148 -2.41 -0.12 -14.82
C LEU A 148 -3.59 0.83 -14.61
N THR A 149 -4.79 0.38 -14.93
CA THR A 149 -6.03 1.13 -14.68
C THR A 149 -6.37 1.11 -13.18
N GLN A 150 -7.22 2.04 -12.74
CA GLN A 150 -7.71 2.08 -11.36
C GLN A 150 -8.43 0.77 -11.00
N ASP A 151 -9.24 0.22 -11.91
CA ASP A 151 -9.97 -1.03 -11.67
C ASP A 151 -9.02 -2.22 -11.45
N ALA A 152 -7.94 -2.32 -12.23
CA ALA A 152 -6.92 -3.35 -12.06
C ALA A 152 -6.20 -3.22 -10.70
N VAL A 153 -5.95 -1.99 -10.24
CA VAL A 153 -5.37 -1.75 -8.91
C VAL A 153 -6.34 -2.19 -7.81
N THR A 154 -7.63 -1.85 -7.93
CA THR A 154 -8.67 -2.28 -7.00
C THR A 154 -8.78 -3.80 -6.93
N GLU A 155 -8.72 -4.51 -8.07
CA GLU A 155 -8.74 -5.97 -8.13
C GLU A 155 -7.51 -6.60 -7.44
N ILE A 156 -6.31 -6.09 -7.72
CA ILE A 156 -5.07 -6.54 -7.06
C ILE A 156 -5.16 -6.31 -5.54
N LEU A 157 -5.71 -5.17 -5.12
CA LEU A 157 -5.90 -4.84 -3.71
C LEU A 157 -6.88 -5.80 -3.03
N GLY A 158 -7.96 -6.17 -3.72
CA GLY A 158 -8.90 -7.20 -3.27
C GLY A 158 -8.24 -8.56 -3.08
N LEU A 159 -7.39 -8.99 -4.01
CA LEU A 159 -6.64 -10.24 -3.90
C LEU A 159 -5.65 -10.20 -2.73
N TYR A 160 -4.92 -9.10 -2.57
CA TYR A 160 -4.00 -8.90 -1.45
C TYR A 160 -4.72 -8.98 -0.11
N ALA A 161 -5.81 -8.24 0.04
CA ALA A 161 -6.66 -8.26 1.23
C ALA A 161 -7.20 -9.68 1.50
N GLY A 162 -7.64 -10.38 0.46
CA GLY A 162 -8.11 -11.76 0.57
C GLY A 162 -7.04 -12.72 1.08
N ASN A 163 -5.81 -12.60 0.59
CA ASN A 163 -4.68 -13.39 1.05
C ASN A 163 -4.30 -13.07 2.50
N GLU A 164 -4.31 -11.80 2.88
CA GLU A 164 -3.99 -11.37 4.24
C GLU A 164 -5.03 -11.89 5.24
N VAL A 165 -6.32 -11.72 4.93
CA VAL A 165 -7.40 -12.25 5.78
C VAL A 165 -7.38 -13.77 5.82
N GLY A 166 -7.14 -14.44 4.69
CA GLY A 166 -7.01 -15.90 4.64
C GLY A 166 -5.86 -16.40 5.53
N THR A 167 -4.72 -15.72 5.51
CA THR A 167 -3.57 -16.02 6.36
C THR A 167 -3.88 -15.80 7.84
N GLN A 168 -4.51 -14.67 8.19
CA GLN A 168 -4.93 -14.40 9.56
C GLN A 168 -5.93 -15.43 10.08
N ALA A 169 -6.92 -15.81 9.27
CA ALA A 169 -7.89 -16.85 9.62
C ALA A 169 -7.22 -18.22 9.81
N ALA A 170 -6.26 -18.58 8.97
CA ALA A 170 -5.48 -19.82 9.13
C ALA A 170 -4.66 -19.81 10.44
N ILE A 171 -4.01 -18.70 10.76
CA ILE A 171 -3.27 -18.53 12.03
C ILE A 171 -4.21 -18.63 13.23
N ALA A 172 -5.35 -17.94 13.20
CA ALA A 172 -6.35 -17.97 14.27
C ALA A 172 -6.91 -19.39 14.47
N SER A 173 -7.21 -20.09 13.37
CA SER A 173 -7.66 -21.49 13.41
C SER A 173 -6.61 -22.42 14.01
N ALA A 174 -5.35 -22.30 13.59
CA ALA A 174 -4.25 -23.07 14.15
C ALA A 174 -4.04 -22.78 15.65
N ARG A 175 -4.10 -21.52 16.06
CA ARG A 175 -4.05 -21.12 17.48
C ARG A 175 -5.19 -21.75 18.27
N ASN A 176 -6.42 -21.68 17.77
CA ASN A 176 -7.57 -22.26 18.44
C ASN A 176 -7.45 -23.79 18.57
N ALA A 177 -6.92 -24.46 17.56
CA ALA A 177 -6.64 -25.89 17.60
C ALA A 177 -5.56 -26.24 18.65
N GLU A 178 -4.51 -25.42 18.79
CA GLU A 178 -3.52 -25.59 19.86
C GLU A 178 -4.14 -25.35 21.25
N ILE A 179 -4.89 -24.28 21.43
CA ILE A 179 -5.54 -23.95 22.70
C ILE A 179 -6.53 -25.04 23.10
N ALA A 180 -7.27 -25.63 22.15
CA ALA A 180 -8.19 -26.74 22.41
C ALA A 180 -7.50 -27.96 23.06
N LYS A 181 -6.19 -28.16 22.85
CA LYS A 181 -5.43 -29.26 23.49
C LYS A 181 -5.34 -29.11 25.01
N LEU A 182 -5.52 -27.91 25.56
CA LEU A 182 -5.53 -27.65 27.01
C LEU A 182 -6.83 -28.10 27.69
N GLY A 183 -7.83 -28.54 26.93
CA GLY A 183 -9.12 -29.02 27.42
C GLY A 183 -10.18 -27.92 27.59
N PRO A 184 -11.35 -28.24 28.18
CA PRO A 184 -12.48 -27.31 28.28
C PRO A 184 -12.19 -26.01 29.06
N THR A 185 -11.17 -26.02 29.93
CA THR A 185 -10.76 -24.86 30.73
C THR A 185 -9.72 -23.98 30.03
N ALA A 186 -9.38 -24.26 28.77
CA ALA A 186 -8.33 -23.55 28.04
C ALA A 186 -8.49 -22.01 28.03
N PRO A 187 -9.67 -21.43 27.75
CA PRO A 187 -9.82 -19.96 27.78
C PRO A 187 -9.50 -19.36 29.15
N ALA A 188 -10.04 -19.96 30.22
CA ALA A 188 -9.81 -19.49 31.59
C ALA A 188 -8.32 -19.56 31.99
N ARG A 189 -7.59 -20.58 31.51
CA ARG A 189 -6.15 -20.72 31.75
C ARG A 189 -5.34 -19.66 31.02
N VAL A 190 -5.65 -19.41 29.74
CA VAL A 190 -5.02 -18.34 28.94
C VAL A 190 -5.30 -16.97 29.57
N ASP A 191 -6.52 -16.72 30.00
CA ASP A 191 -6.91 -15.47 30.66
C ASP A 191 -6.19 -15.30 32.00
N ALA A 192 -6.06 -16.36 32.80
CA ALA A 192 -5.34 -16.32 34.06
C ALA A 192 -3.86 -15.97 33.87
N VAL A 193 -3.19 -16.59 32.89
CA VAL A 193 -1.79 -16.26 32.55
C VAL A 193 -1.67 -14.83 32.02
N THR A 194 -2.59 -14.39 31.16
CA THR A 194 -2.59 -13.03 30.59
C THR A 194 -2.80 -11.97 31.67
N ASN A 195 -3.72 -12.20 32.60
CA ASN A 195 -3.97 -11.31 33.73
C ASN A 195 -2.78 -11.27 34.70
N TRP A 196 -2.13 -12.41 34.93
CA TRP A 196 -0.91 -12.45 35.74
C TRP A 196 0.23 -11.67 35.08
N LEU A 197 0.45 -11.83 33.77
CA LEU A 197 1.43 -11.05 33.00
C LEU A 197 1.14 -9.54 33.08
N ALA A 198 -0.12 -9.15 32.88
CA ALA A 198 -0.55 -7.75 33.01
C ALA A 198 -0.31 -7.20 34.42
N GLY A 199 -0.45 -8.03 35.46
CA GLY A 199 -0.14 -7.65 36.84
C GLY A 199 1.35 -7.39 37.08
N ILE A 200 2.24 -8.09 36.36
CA ILE A 200 3.70 -7.89 36.45
C ILE A 200 4.16 -6.62 35.73
N ASP A 201 3.48 -6.20 34.65
CA ASP A 201 3.77 -4.97 33.89
C ASP A 201 3.54 -3.67 34.69
N SER A 202 3.07 -3.76 35.94
CA SER A 202 2.95 -2.62 36.84
C SER A 202 4.30 -2.00 37.25
N SER A 203 5.42 -2.68 36.97
CA SER A 203 6.79 -2.16 37.16
C SER A 203 7.35 -1.52 35.88
N ALA A 204 7.52 -0.18 35.90
CA ALA A 204 8.36 0.71 35.07
C ALA A 204 8.40 0.59 33.52
N ASP A 205 8.39 -0.59 32.91
CA ASP A 205 8.57 -0.80 31.47
C ASP A 205 7.28 -1.29 30.83
N LYS A 206 6.43 -0.33 30.41
CA LYS A 206 5.13 -0.62 29.82
C LYS A 206 5.29 -1.23 28.43
N GLY A 207 5.06 -2.53 28.28
CA GLY A 207 5.05 -3.20 26.98
C GLY A 207 5.45 -4.67 26.99
N ASP A 208 6.18 -5.11 28.02
CA ASP A 208 6.73 -6.46 28.10
C ASP A 208 5.63 -7.51 28.33
N ALA A 209 4.64 -7.20 29.16
CA ALA A 209 3.51 -8.11 29.36
C ALA A 209 2.70 -8.33 28.08
N LYS A 210 2.55 -7.30 27.24
CA LYS A 210 1.86 -7.44 25.95
C LYS A 210 2.65 -8.30 24.98
N ALA A 211 3.98 -8.15 24.94
CA ALA A 211 4.85 -8.98 24.12
C ALA A 211 4.81 -10.45 24.56
N LEU A 212 4.90 -10.71 25.88
CA LEU A 212 4.82 -12.05 26.45
C LEU A 212 3.45 -12.69 26.25
N ALA A 213 2.36 -11.93 26.41
CA ALA A 213 1.01 -12.40 26.13
C ALA A 213 0.84 -12.75 24.64
N GLY A 214 1.50 -12.01 23.74
CA GLY A 214 1.57 -12.32 22.32
C GLY A 214 2.22 -13.66 22.00
N MET A 215 3.07 -14.21 22.89
CA MET A 215 3.68 -15.52 22.71
C MET A 215 2.74 -16.69 23.08
N LEU A 216 1.58 -16.44 23.71
CA LEU A 216 0.62 -17.48 24.12
C LEU A 216 -0.21 -18.03 22.94
N VAL A 217 0.47 -18.50 21.91
CA VAL A 217 -0.12 -19.06 20.68
C VAL A 217 -0.23 -20.59 20.70
N THR A 218 0.45 -21.28 21.63
CA THR A 218 0.39 -22.75 21.75
C THR A 218 0.03 -23.20 23.17
N ALA A 219 -0.54 -24.39 23.30
CA ALA A 219 -0.78 -25.03 24.60
C ALA A 219 0.48 -25.13 25.47
N ARG A 220 1.60 -25.48 24.84
CA ARG A 220 2.89 -25.64 25.53
C ARG A 220 3.40 -24.34 26.14
N HIS A 221 3.12 -23.19 25.51
CA HIS A 221 3.46 -21.89 26.09
C HIS A 221 2.63 -21.63 27.36
N VAL A 222 1.32 -21.87 27.31
CA VAL A 222 0.44 -21.69 28.48
C VAL A 222 0.90 -22.57 29.64
N GLU A 223 1.15 -23.86 29.41
CA GLU A 223 1.65 -24.77 30.45
C GLU A 223 3.02 -24.36 31.01
N ALA A 224 3.92 -23.85 30.16
CA ALA A 224 5.22 -23.38 30.60
C ALA A 224 5.09 -22.18 31.53
N PHE A 225 4.23 -21.20 31.18
CA PHE A 225 3.96 -20.05 32.03
C PHE A 225 3.28 -20.46 33.34
N GLU A 226 2.29 -21.35 33.32
CA GLU A 226 1.69 -21.85 34.55
C GLU A 226 2.71 -22.51 35.50
N ARG A 227 3.67 -23.27 34.97
CA ARG A 227 4.77 -23.84 35.78
C ARG A 227 5.66 -22.76 36.36
N ILE A 228 5.94 -21.70 35.60
CA ILE A 228 6.71 -20.54 36.08
C ILE A 228 5.94 -19.82 37.20
N ILE A 229 4.66 -19.52 36.97
CA ILE A 229 3.76 -18.90 37.94
C ILE A 229 3.74 -19.71 39.23
N ASN A 230 3.49 -21.02 39.14
CA ASN A 230 3.46 -21.91 40.29
C ASN A 230 4.79 -21.94 41.06
N LYS A 231 5.93 -21.95 40.36
CA LYS A 231 7.24 -21.86 41.02
C LYS A 231 7.44 -20.52 41.73
N LEU A 232 7.05 -19.43 41.08
CA LEU A 232 7.21 -18.08 41.63
C LEU A 232 6.35 -17.87 42.88
N THR A 233 5.11 -18.35 42.86
CA THR A 233 4.17 -18.21 43.97
C THR A 233 4.47 -19.18 45.11
N SER A 234 4.97 -20.40 44.82
CA SER A 234 5.27 -21.40 45.85
C SER A 234 6.63 -21.23 46.52
N GLN A 235 7.63 -20.71 45.82
CA GLN A 235 9.01 -20.60 46.35
C GLN A 235 9.40 -19.17 46.73
N GLY A 236 8.59 -18.18 46.34
CA GLY A 236 8.94 -16.77 46.45
C GLY A 236 10.03 -16.38 45.44
N THR A 237 10.05 -15.12 45.02
CA THR A 237 11.17 -14.57 44.26
C THR A 237 12.35 -14.40 45.20
N ALA A 238 13.40 -15.21 45.06
CA ALA A 238 14.72 -14.78 45.54
C ALA A 238 15.05 -13.47 44.81
N SER A 239 15.29 -12.39 45.55
CA SER A 239 15.54 -11.08 44.98
C SER A 239 16.72 -11.19 44.01
N PHE A 240 16.46 -11.01 42.72
CA PHE A 240 17.52 -11.01 41.71
C PHE A 240 18.36 -9.75 41.94
N SER A 241 19.50 -9.91 42.59
CA SER A 241 20.46 -8.84 42.82
C SER A 241 21.43 -8.78 41.64
N GLN A 242 21.40 -7.69 40.88
CA GLN A 242 22.47 -7.34 39.95
C GLN A 242 23.74 -6.89 40.65
N SER A 243 23.76 -6.78 41.99
CA SER A 243 24.90 -6.25 42.76
C SER A 243 26.19 -7.05 42.58
N HIS A 244 26.12 -8.26 42.01
CA HIS A 244 27.28 -9.11 41.69
C HIS A 244 27.65 -9.10 40.19
N ARG A 245 26.93 -8.34 39.36
CA ARG A 245 27.17 -8.18 37.91
C ARG A 245 27.58 -6.76 37.52
N VAL A 246 27.55 -5.81 38.46
CA VAL A 246 28.15 -4.48 38.25
C VAL A 246 29.67 -4.66 38.36
N ALA A 247 30.40 -4.25 37.32
CA ALA A 247 31.86 -4.19 37.40
C ALA A 247 32.28 -3.38 38.63
N PRO A 248 33.33 -3.78 39.38
CA PRO A 248 33.82 -3.00 40.51
C PRO A 248 33.99 -1.53 40.11
N ASP A 249 33.49 -0.61 40.93
CA ASP A 249 33.55 0.81 40.61
C ASP A 249 35.01 1.29 40.68
N ASP A 250 35.69 1.24 39.53
CA ASP A 250 37.10 1.59 39.32
C ASP A 250 37.43 3.03 39.73
N LYS A 251 36.40 3.89 39.86
CA LYS A 251 36.51 5.29 40.29
C LYS A 251 36.71 5.46 41.79
N SER A 252 36.47 4.42 42.58
CA SER A 252 36.60 4.46 44.05
C SER A 252 38.01 4.18 44.56
N ILE A 253 38.95 3.84 43.68
CA ILE A 253 40.35 3.53 44.03
C ILE A 253 41.22 4.73 43.62
N PRO A 254 41.73 5.54 44.59
CA PRO A 254 42.59 6.68 44.28
C PRO A 254 43.82 6.26 43.46
N GLY A 255 44.00 6.87 42.27
CA GLY A 255 45.13 6.59 41.38
C GLY A 255 44.97 5.35 40.49
N PHE A 256 43.78 4.75 40.38
CA PHE A 256 43.51 3.56 39.58
C PHE A 256 43.97 3.67 38.12
N GLU A 257 43.88 4.86 37.52
CA GLU A 257 44.30 5.10 36.13
C GLU A 257 45.81 4.89 35.93
N ASN A 258 46.63 5.18 36.95
CA ASN A 258 48.10 5.13 36.89
C ASN A 258 48.70 3.81 37.44
N MET A 259 47.87 2.86 37.87
CA MET A 259 48.33 1.59 38.41
C MET A 259 48.58 0.55 37.30
N SER A 260 49.60 -0.29 37.49
CA SER A 260 49.77 -1.49 36.68
C SER A 260 48.61 -2.47 36.89
N PHE A 261 48.36 -3.38 35.94
CA PHE A 261 47.28 -4.37 36.04
C PHE A 261 47.32 -5.18 37.34
N ALA A 262 48.51 -5.59 37.80
CA ALA A 262 48.69 -6.31 39.06
C ALA A 262 48.30 -5.47 40.29
N GLN A 263 48.64 -4.17 40.28
CA GLN A 263 48.26 -3.23 41.35
C GLN A 263 46.77 -2.94 41.36
N LYS A 264 46.13 -2.80 40.18
CA LYS A 264 44.68 -2.62 40.06
C LYS A 264 43.93 -3.81 40.64
N ARG A 265 44.35 -5.04 40.30
CA ARG A 265 43.73 -6.27 40.81
C ARG A 265 43.89 -6.41 42.32
N PHE A 266 45.09 -6.14 42.86
CA PHE A 266 45.33 -6.17 44.30
C PHE A 266 44.49 -5.12 45.05
N ALA A 267 44.33 -3.92 44.48
CA ALA A 267 43.50 -2.86 45.06
C ALA A 267 42.00 -3.21 45.03
N GLN A 268 41.52 -3.83 43.94
CA GLN A 268 40.15 -4.36 43.84
C GLN A 268 39.90 -5.49 44.85
N ASP A 269 40.85 -6.42 45.01
CA ASP A 269 40.75 -7.51 45.99
C ASP A 269 40.75 -6.99 47.44
N GLN A 270 41.60 -6.00 47.77
CA GLN A 270 41.54 -5.34 49.09
C GLN A 270 40.22 -4.60 49.33
N ALA A 271 39.70 -3.91 48.30
CA ALA A 271 38.44 -3.18 48.42
C ALA A 271 37.24 -4.15 48.58
N ALA A 272 37.27 -5.31 47.93
CA ALA A 272 36.28 -6.35 48.09
C ALA A 272 36.32 -6.97 49.50
N ALA A 273 37.52 -7.30 50.01
CA ALA A 273 37.69 -7.87 51.34
C ALA A 273 37.18 -6.96 52.47
N ARG A 274 37.29 -5.63 52.33
CA ARG A 274 36.76 -4.65 53.29
C ARG A 274 35.23 -4.49 53.24
N ARG A 275 34.56 -4.95 52.18
CA ARG A 275 33.09 -4.89 52.08
C ARG A 275 32.41 -6.13 52.66
N THR A 276 33.16 -7.23 52.82
CA THR A 276 32.65 -8.53 53.26
C THR A 276 32.94 -8.87 54.72
N GLY A 277 33.73 -8.06 55.42
CA GLY A 277 34.00 -8.19 56.86
C GLY A 277 33.30 -7.09 57.64
#